data_AF-A0A481D0F9-F1
#
_entry.id   AF-A0A481D0F9-F1
#
_cell.length_a   1.000
_cell.length_b   1.000
_cell.length_c   1.000
_cell.angle_alpha   90.00
_cell.angle_beta   90.00
_cell.angle_gamma   90.00
#
_symmetry.space_group_name_H-M   'P 1'
#
loop_
_entity.id
_entity.type
_entity.pdbx_description
1 polymer ?
#
loop_
_entity_poly.entity_id
_entity_poly.type
_entity_poly.pdbx_seq_one_letter_code
_entity_poly.pdbx_strand_id
1 'polypeptide(L)'
;FVGDACKAIASRVRGAVASVTFDDFHKNSARIIRTAVFGFEIPETKGPDSTALPQPRDRAVFPQNGLVVSSVDVQSVEPVDQRTRDALQRSVQLAIEITTNSQEAAAKHEAQRLEQEARGRLERQKILDQAEAEKARRDLLELEALSTAVESTGTAKAEAESRAEAARIEGEGSVLQAKLKAEALAIETEAELQRVKKVRELELVYARAQLELEVSKAQQLAEVEVKKFRQMTEALGPSTIRDLAVAGPEMQVKLLQSLGLKSTLITDGSTPINLFNTAFGLLGLGSEAPAPAPAPAPAPAPARKAAGAPITQEGLLPPPTPIPSVLQGNQIVP
;
A
#
# COMPACT_ATOMS: atom_id res chain seq x y z
N PHE A 1 15.58 117.32 -51.31
CA PHE A 1 16.53 116.19 -51.15
C PHE A 1 16.00 115.12 -50.19
N VAL A 2 15.54 115.46 -48.97
CA VAL A 2 15.00 114.47 -48.00
C VAL A 2 13.83 113.64 -48.56
N GLY A 3 12.81 114.30 -49.13
CA GLY A 3 11.64 113.60 -49.67
C GLY A 3 11.96 112.62 -50.81
N ASP A 4 12.94 112.94 -51.65
CA ASP A 4 13.36 112.09 -52.77
C ASP A 4 14.18 110.87 -52.28
N ALA A 5 15.07 111.09 -51.30
CA ALA A 5 15.80 110.01 -50.64
C ALA A 5 14.86 109.05 -49.91
N CYS A 6 13.90 109.57 -49.14
CA CYS A 6 12.87 108.76 -48.46
C CYS A 6 11.99 108.01 -49.47
N LYS A 7 11.62 108.63 -50.59
CA LYS A 7 10.81 107.98 -51.64
C LYS A 7 11.56 106.81 -52.28
N ALA A 8 12.83 106.99 -52.62
CA ALA A 8 13.67 105.93 -53.18
C ALA A 8 13.90 104.78 -52.19
N ILE A 9 14.23 105.09 -50.93
CA ILE A 9 14.41 104.11 -49.86
C ILE A 9 13.12 103.33 -49.61
N ALA A 10 11.98 104.01 -49.46
CA ALA A 10 10.70 103.36 -49.21
C ALA A 10 10.27 102.45 -50.38
N SER A 11 10.57 102.84 -51.63
CA SER A 11 10.29 102.00 -52.80
C SER A 11 11.15 100.73 -52.81
N ARG A 12 12.44 100.85 -52.49
CA ARG A 12 13.36 99.68 -52.42
C ARG A 12 12.97 98.73 -51.29
N VAL A 13 12.65 99.26 -50.11
CA VAL A 13 12.18 98.46 -48.97
C VAL A 13 10.87 97.76 -49.31
N ARG A 14 9.86 98.45 -49.85
CA ARG A 14 8.59 97.81 -50.25
C ARG A 14 8.79 96.70 -51.29
N GLY A 15 9.63 96.93 -52.29
CA GLY A 15 9.92 95.93 -53.33
C GLY A 15 10.59 94.68 -52.77
N ALA A 16 11.57 94.84 -51.87
CA ALA A 16 12.25 93.72 -51.25
C ALA A 16 11.34 92.96 -50.26
N VAL A 17 10.58 93.68 -49.41
CA VAL A 17 9.69 93.05 -48.41
C VAL A 17 8.57 92.26 -49.08
N ALA A 18 8.06 92.72 -50.23
CA ALA A 18 7.04 91.98 -50.99
C ALA A 18 7.54 90.62 -51.52
N SER A 19 8.86 90.42 -51.63
CA SER A 19 9.46 89.18 -52.12
C SER A 19 9.79 88.16 -51.01
N VAL A 20 9.59 88.52 -49.75
CA VAL A 20 9.94 87.69 -48.58
C VAL A 20 8.68 87.30 -47.81
N THR A 21 8.69 86.13 -47.16
CA THR A 21 7.57 85.70 -46.32
C THR A 21 7.52 86.51 -45.02
N PHE A 22 6.32 86.60 -44.42
CA PHE A 22 6.13 87.37 -43.19
C PHE A 22 7.02 86.89 -42.03
N ASP A 23 7.14 85.58 -41.82
CA ASP A 23 7.94 85.00 -40.73
C ASP A 23 9.44 85.27 -40.90
N ASP A 24 9.97 85.12 -42.13
CA ASP A 24 11.37 85.43 -42.41
C ASP A 24 11.65 86.93 -42.27
N PHE A 25 10.74 87.79 -42.74
CA PHE A 25 10.83 89.23 -42.50
C PHE A 25 10.75 89.58 -41.02
N HIS A 26 9.90 88.94 -40.22
CA HIS A 26 9.77 89.21 -38.79
C HIS A 26 11.04 88.85 -38.02
N LYS A 27 11.68 87.72 -38.35
CA LYS A 27 12.93 87.26 -37.72
C LYS A 27 14.17 88.03 -38.20
N ASN A 28 14.20 88.45 -39.47
CA ASN A 28 15.38 89.00 -40.14
C ASN A 28 15.21 90.45 -40.66
N SER A 29 14.22 91.19 -40.14
CA SER A 29 13.81 92.53 -40.63
C SER A 29 14.96 93.52 -40.79
N ALA A 30 15.83 93.64 -39.78
CA ALA A 30 16.96 94.55 -39.79
C ALA A 30 17.94 94.26 -40.94
N ARG A 31 18.18 92.98 -41.24
CA ARG A 31 19.05 92.55 -42.33
C ARG A 31 18.40 92.83 -43.68
N ILE A 32 17.15 92.43 -43.86
CA ILE A 32 16.42 92.56 -45.13
C ILE A 32 16.28 94.04 -45.52
N ILE A 33 15.94 94.92 -44.58
CA ILE A 33 15.81 96.37 -44.85
C ILE A 33 17.17 96.98 -45.21
N ARG A 34 18.24 96.64 -44.47
CA ARG A 34 19.59 97.11 -44.77
C ARG A 34 20.04 96.69 -46.17
N THR A 35 19.85 95.41 -46.51
CA THR A 35 20.14 94.87 -47.84
C THR A 35 19.34 95.57 -48.94
N ALA A 36 18.05 95.84 -48.70
CA ALA A 36 17.18 96.51 -49.67
C ALA A 36 17.61 97.96 -49.97
N VAL A 37 18.08 98.70 -48.95
CA VAL A 37 18.46 100.11 -49.12
C VAL A 37 19.80 100.27 -49.80
N PHE A 38 20.81 99.55 -49.32
CA PHE A 38 22.18 99.69 -49.79
C PHE A 38 22.49 98.84 -51.03
N GLY A 39 21.69 97.82 -51.29
CA GLY A 39 21.96 96.82 -52.31
C GLY A 39 23.10 95.89 -51.89
N PHE A 40 23.37 94.90 -52.72
CA PHE A 40 24.46 93.97 -52.51
C PHE A 40 25.79 94.58 -52.96
N GLU A 41 26.87 94.28 -52.25
CA GLU A 41 28.20 94.37 -52.83
C GLU A 41 28.24 93.46 -54.06
N ILE A 42 28.60 94.01 -55.21
CA ILE A 42 28.91 93.20 -56.39
C ILE A 42 30.38 92.82 -56.21
N PRO A 43 30.72 91.57 -55.87
CA PRO A 43 32.11 91.16 -55.89
C PRO A 43 32.58 91.22 -57.36
N GLU A 44 33.48 92.14 -57.67
CA GLU A 44 34.12 92.24 -59.00
C GLU A 44 35.12 91.09 -59.26
N THR A 45 35.14 90.06 -58.42
CA THR A 45 35.96 88.86 -58.63
C THR A 45 35.13 87.63 -58.28
N LYS A 46 34.72 86.87 -59.30
CA LYS A 46 34.19 85.52 -59.15
C LYS A 46 35.31 84.61 -58.63
N GLY A 47 35.37 84.43 -57.31
CA GLY A 47 36.05 83.29 -56.67
C GLY A 47 35.10 82.09 -56.55
N PRO A 48 35.59 80.84 -56.50
CA PRO A 48 34.76 79.64 -56.70
C PRO A 48 33.85 79.25 -55.51
N ASP A 49 33.98 79.91 -54.37
CA ASP A 49 33.35 79.46 -53.11
C ASP A 49 32.48 80.55 -52.47
N SER A 50 31.37 80.88 -53.12
CA SER A 50 30.40 81.86 -52.61
C SER A 50 29.06 81.21 -52.27
N THR A 51 29.03 80.42 -51.18
CA THR A 51 27.80 80.02 -50.47
C THR A 51 27.41 81.04 -49.39
N ALA A 52 28.13 82.16 -49.31
CA ALA A 52 27.86 83.25 -48.37
C ALA A 52 26.86 84.24 -48.97
N LEU A 53 25.82 84.58 -48.18
CA LEU A 53 24.84 85.59 -48.52
C LEU A 53 25.54 86.92 -48.84
N PRO A 54 25.24 87.57 -49.99
CA PRO A 54 25.93 88.79 -50.39
C PRO A 54 25.75 89.90 -49.36
N GLN A 55 26.85 90.55 -48.97
CA GLN A 55 26.85 91.57 -47.93
C GLN A 55 26.21 92.87 -48.45
N PRO A 56 25.41 93.57 -47.63
CA PRO A 56 24.92 94.91 -47.96
C PRO A 56 26.09 95.88 -48.12
N ARG A 57 26.05 96.76 -49.12
CA ARG A 57 26.99 97.89 -49.19
C ARG A 57 26.87 98.77 -47.95
N ASP A 58 27.95 99.43 -47.54
CA ASP A 58 27.95 100.27 -46.35
C ASP A 58 27.32 101.66 -46.58
N ARG A 59 27.20 102.10 -47.83
CA ARG A 59 26.75 103.46 -48.17
C ARG A 59 25.88 103.50 -49.42
N ALA A 60 24.79 104.26 -49.36
CA ALA A 60 23.97 104.57 -50.53
C ALA A 60 24.18 106.02 -50.94
N VAL A 61 24.67 106.24 -52.17
CA VAL A 61 24.97 107.57 -52.71
C VAL A 61 23.88 107.97 -53.72
N PHE A 62 23.34 109.18 -53.57
CA PHE A 62 22.43 109.80 -54.52
C PHE A 62 23.22 110.76 -55.44
N PRO A 63 23.50 110.38 -56.70
CA PRO A 63 24.43 111.13 -57.56
C PRO A 63 23.91 112.52 -57.96
N GLN A 64 22.59 112.75 -57.92
CA GLN A 64 21.97 114.00 -58.37
C GLN A 64 22.19 115.17 -57.39
N ASN A 65 22.40 114.89 -56.11
CA ASN A 65 22.51 115.89 -55.05
C ASN A 65 23.65 115.62 -54.05
N GLY A 66 24.43 114.55 -54.27
CA GLY A 66 25.57 114.18 -53.41
C GLY A 66 25.18 113.66 -52.03
N LEU A 67 23.90 113.39 -51.76
CA LEU A 67 23.45 112.87 -50.46
C LEU A 67 23.96 111.44 -50.25
N VAL A 68 24.61 111.19 -49.12
CA VAL A 68 25.10 109.87 -48.74
C VAL A 68 24.35 109.39 -47.49
N VAL A 69 23.73 108.22 -47.59
CA VAL A 69 23.15 107.51 -46.46
C VAL A 69 24.18 106.51 -45.96
N SER A 70 24.58 106.65 -44.69
CA SER A 70 25.63 105.84 -44.05
C SER A 70 25.09 104.66 -43.25
N SER A 71 23.87 104.76 -42.72
CA SER A 71 23.22 103.70 -41.95
C SER A 71 21.71 103.86 -42.03
N VAL A 72 21.00 102.74 -41.84
CA VAL A 72 19.54 102.72 -41.70
C VAL A 72 19.20 101.90 -40.46
N ASP A 73 18.54 102.56 -39.52
CA ASP A 73 18.11 101.94 -38.27
C ASP A 73 16.61 101.68 -38.31
N VAL A 74 16.24 100.43 -38.05
CA VAL A 74 14.85 100.00 -37.99
C VAL A 74 14.38 100.14 -36.55
N GLN A 75 13.56 101.15 -36.28
CA GLN A 75 13.11 101.44 -34.90
C GLN A 75 11.93 100.58 -34.48
N SER A 76 10.93 100.42 -35.36
CA SER A 76 9.75 99.61 -35.09
C SER A 76 9.21 98.98 -36.37
N VAL A 77 8.71 97.75 -36.23
CA VAL A 77 8.02 97.02 -37.29
C VAL A 77 6.77 96.41 -36.67
N GLU A 78 5.61 96.98 -36.97
CA GLU A 78 4.33 96.49 -36.47
C GLU A 78 3.42 96.04 -37.62
N PRO A 79 2.72 94.90 -37.47
CA PRO A 79 1.62 94.57 -38.37
C PRO A 79 0.54 95.66 -38.31
N VAL A 80 0.09 96.09 -39.49
CA VAL A 80 -0.97 97.09 -39.64
C VAL A 80 -2.36 96.49 -39.35
N ASP A 81 -2.54 95.20 -39.65
CA ASP A 81 -3.80 94.50 -39.39
C ASP A 81 -3.87 93.97 -37.95
N GLN A 82 -4.92 94.38 -37.23
CA GLN A 82 -5.19 93.94 -35.86
C GLN A 82 -5.35 92.42 -35.77
N ARG A 83 -5.97 91.78 -36.78
CA ARG A 83 -6.15 90.32 -36.78
C ARG A 83 -4.82 89.57 -36.83
N THR A 84 -3.83 90.09 -37.56
CA THR A 84 -2.48 89.53 -37.61
C THR A 84 -1.76 89.70 -36.28
N ARG A 85 -1.93 90.84 -35.60
CA ARG A 85 -1.38 91.08 -34.25
C ARG A 85 -1.92 90.06 -33.23
N ASP A 86 -3.23 89.86 -33.21
CA ASP A 86 -3.87 88.91 -32.29
C ASP A 86 -3.45 87.45 -32.60
N ALA A 87 -3.26 87.11 -33.88
CA ALA A 87 -2.76 85.80 -34.28
C ALA A 87 -1.33 85.54 -33.80
N LEU A 88 -0.46 86.56 -33.87
CA LEU A 88 0.91 86.46 -33.35
C LEU A 88 0.93 86.32 -31.82
N GLN A 89 0.07 87.07 -31.11
CA GLN A 89 -0.04 86.94 -29.66
C GLN A 89 -0.49 85.52 -29.24
N ARG A 90 -1.46 84.93 -29.95
CA ARG A 90 -1.84 83.53 -29.73
C ARG A 90 -0.70 82.56 -30.01
N SER A 91 0.09 82.81 -31.07
CA SER A 91 1.25 81.97 -31.38
C SER A 91 2.33 82.02 -30.28
N VAL A 92 2.55 83.19 -29.66
CA VAL A 92 3.49 83.32 -28.53
C VAL A 92 2.96 82.57 -27.31
N GLN A 93 1.67 82.69 -27.01
CA GLN A 93 1.05 81.95 -25.90
C GLN A 93 1.20 80.43 -26.08
N LEU A 94 0.93 79.92 -27.29
CA LEU A 94 1.11 78.51 -27.62
C LEU A 94 2.57 78.07 -27.51
N ALA A 95 3.53 78.92 -27.89
CA ALA A 95 4.95 78.59 -27.73
C ALA A 95 5.32 78.43 -26.25
N ILE A 96 4.83 79.31 -25.37
CA ILE A 96 5.03 79.19 -23.92
C ILE A 96 4.39 77.90 -23.39
N GLU A 97 3.17 77.61 -23.80
CA GLU A 97 2.47 76.39 -23.42
C GLU A 97 3.22 75.13 -23.87
N ILE A 98 3.73 75.09 -25.10
CA ILE A 98 4.56 73.98 -25.60
C ILE A 98 5.82 73.83 -24.75
N THR A 99 6.51 74.92 -24.43
CA THR A 99 7.71 74.85 -23.58
C THR A 99 7.40 74.39 -22.16
N THR A 100 6.25 74.80 -21.60
CA THR A 100 5.79 74.40 -20.26
C THR A 100 5.42 72.92 -20.24
N ASN A 101 4.60 72.48 -21.21
CA ASN A 101 4.19 71.08 -21.36
C ASN A 101 5.40 70.17 -21.62
N SER A 102 6.39 70.64 -22.38
CA SER A 102 7.64 69.90 -22.61
C SER A 102 8.44 69.74 -21.31
N GLN A 103 8.51 70.77 -20.46
CA GLN A 103 9.19 70.69 -19.17
C GLN A 103 8.44 69.79 -18.19
N GLU A 104 7.12 69.88 -18.14
CA GLU A 104 6.28 69.00 -17.32
C GLU A 104 6.42 67.54 -17.74
N ALA A 105 6.37 67.26 -19.05
CA ALA A 105 6.56 65.90 -19.56
C ALA A 105 7.95 65.36 -19.19
N ALA A 106 9.01 66.16 -19.32
CA ALA A 106 10.35 65.76 -18.91
C ALA A 106 10.44 65.44 -17.41
N ALA A 107 9.88 66.31 -16.55
CA ALA A 107 9.84 66.09 -15.10
C ALA A 107 9.05 64.83 -14.73
N LYS A 108 7.92 64.59 -15.41
CA LYS A 108 7.10 63.39 -15.21
C LYS A 108 7.84 62.12 -15.63
N HIS A 109 8.54 62.14 -16.77
CA HIS A 109 9.35 61.01 -17.20
C HIS A 109 10.52 60.73 -16.25
N GLU A 110 11.15 61.77 -15.71
CA GLU A 110 12.19 61.60 -14.69
C GLU A 110 11.62 61.00 -13.40
N ALA A 111 10.48 61.48 -12.94
CA ALA A 111 9.79 60.93 -11.77
C ALA A 111 9.44 59.44 -11.97
N GLN A 112 8.91 59.07 -13.14
CA GLN A 112 8.61 57.67 -13.47
C GLN A 112 9.87 56.79 -13.50
N ARG A 113 10.99 57.31 -14.04
CA ARG A 113 12.26 56.59 -14.04
C ARG A 113 12.75 56.31 -12.61
N LEU A 114 12.70 57.32 -11.74
CA LEU A 114 13.08 57.18 -10.34
C LEU A 114 12.16 56.22 -9.58
N GLU A 115 10.85 56.27 -9.84
CA GLU A 115 9.89 55.34 -9.25
C GLU A 115 10.16 53.89 -9.68
N GLN A 116 10.45 53.68 -10.96
CA GLN A 116 10.78 52.35 -11.47
C GLN A 116 12.08 51.81 -10.87
N GLU A 117 13.09 52.66 -10.69
CA GLU A 117 14.33 52.29 -10.01
C GLU A 117 14.08 51.92 -8.55
N ALA A 118 13.28 52.71 -7.83
CA ALA A 118 12.91 52.42 -6.44
C ALA A 118 12.14 51.10 -6.32
N ARG A 119 11.18 50.84 -7.23
CA ARG A 119 10.44 49.57 -7.28
C ARG A 119 11.36 48.39 -7.55
N GLY A 120 12.26 48.51 -8.54
CA GLY A 120 13.21 47.45 -8.85
C GLY A 120 14.18 47.14 -7.70
N ARG A 121 14.61 48.18 -6.96
CA ARG A 121 15.43 48.01 -5.74
C ARG A 121 14.65 47.30 -4.63
N LEU A 122 13.41 47.70 -4.38
CA LEU A 122 12.54 47.08 -3.38
C LEU A 122 12.26 45.62 -3.71
N GLU A 123 11.94 45.31 -4.97
CA GLU A 123 11.69 43.95 -5.41
C GLU A 123 12.92 43.05 -5.25
N ARG A 124 14.11 43.56 -5.61
CA ARG A 124 15.36 42.85 -5.35
C ARG A 124 15.57 42.60 -3.86
N GLN A 125 15.32 43.60 -3.01
CA GLN A 125 15.45 43.45 -1.56
C GLN A 125 14.47 42.39 -1.03
N LYS A 126 13.21 42.43 -1.48
CA LYS A 126 12.20 41.43 -1.12
C LYS A 126 12.62 40.02 -1.51
N ILE A 127 13.21 39.84 -2.70
CA ILE A 127 13.73 38.53 -3.14
C ILE A 127 14.88 38.07 -2.25
N LEU A 128 15.79 38.97 -1.85
CA LEU A 128 16.89 38.64 -0.94
C LEU A 128 16.35 38.22 0.44
N ASP A 129 15.43 38.99 1.01
CA ASP A 129 14.80 38.70 2.29
C ASP A 129 14.06 37.34 2.24
N GLN A 130 13.35 37.07 1.15
CA GLN A 130 12.69 35.77 0.92
C GLN A 130 13.70 34.64 0.78
N ALA A 131 14.81 34.85 0.08
CA ALA A 131 15.86 33.84 -0.06
C ALA A 131 16.54 33.54 1.28
N GLU A 132 16.73 34.53 2.14
CA GLU A 132 17.26 34.35 3.49
C GLU A 132 16.26 33.62 4.39
N ALA A 133 14.97 33.98 4.32
CA ALA A 133 13.91 33.27 5.04
C ALA A 133 13.80 31.80 4.60
N GLU A 134 13.89 31.52 3.30
CA GLU A 134 13.86 30.15 2.78
C GLU A 134 15.12 29.33 3.13
N LYS A 135 16.28 29.97 3.32
CA LYS A 135 17.47 29.28 3.88
C LYS A 135 17.21 28.82 5.32
N ALA A 136 16.77 29.73 6.18
CA ALA A 136 16.44 29.39 7.57
C ALA A 136 15.30 28.35 7.66
N ARG A 137 14.32 28.44 6.74
CA ARG A 137 13.24 27.46 6.63
C ARG A 137 13.74 26.07 6.22
N ARG A 138 14.73 25.98 5.32
CA ARG A 138 15.36 24.70 4.97
C ARG A 138 15.99 24.06 6.20
N ASP A 139 16.77 24.82 6.98
CA ASP A 139 17.43 24.31 8.18
C ASP A 139 16.41 23.83 9.22
N LEU A 140 15.32 24.58 9.40
CA LEU A 140 14.21 24.17 10.25
C LEU A 140 13.59 22.85 9.76
N LEU A 141 13.28 22.74 8.47
CA LEU A 141 12.69 21.52 7.89
C LEU A 141 13.62 20.31 8.01
N GLU A 142 14.94 20.51 7.89
CA GLU A 142 15.92 19.45 8.14
C GLU A 142 15.87 18.98 9.59
N LEU A 143 15.82 19.91 10.56
CA LEU A 143 15.70 19.58 11.98
C LEU A 143 14.36 18.93 12.32
N GLU A 144 13.26 19.35 11.71
CA GLU A 144 11.95 18.71 11.84
C GLU A 144 11.96 17.29 11.25
N ALA A 145 12.57 17.09 10.07
CA ALA A 145 12.73 15.77 9.47
C ALA A 145 13.57 14.84 10.36
N LEU A 146 14.65 15.35 10.95
CA LEU A 146 15.46 14.59 11.91
C LEU A 146 14.66 14.28 13.18
N SER A 147 13.90 15.23 13.71
CA SER A 147 13.10 15.05 14.93
C SER A 147 11.98 14.03 14.71
N THR A 148 11.27 14.12 13.59
CA THR A 148 10.23 13.16 13.20
C THR A 148 10.80 11.76 12.95
N ALA A 149 12.00 11.66 12.36
CA ALA A 149 12.69 10.37 12.23
C ALA A 149 13.08 9.77 13.59
N VAL A 150 13.60 10.58 14.52
CA VAL A 150 13.92 10.14 15.88
C VAL A 150 12.66 9.76 16.66
N GLU A 151 11.57 10.50 16.51
CA GLU A 151 10.29 10.19 17.15
C GLU A 151 9.68 8.89 16.61
N SER A 152 9.67 8.71 15.29
CA SER A 152 9.18 7.50 14.64
C SER A 152 10.00 6.27 15.00
N THR A 153 11.34 6.38 14.96
CA THR A 153 12.22 5.28 15.39
C THR A 153 12.14 5.04 16.88
N GLY A 154 11.99 6.08 17.70
CA GLY A 154 11.82 5.99 19.15
C GLY A 154 10.52 5.29 19.55
N THR A 155 9.41 5.64 18.91
CA THR A 155 8.11 4.98 19.14
C THR A 155 8.14 3.53 18.69
N ALA A 156 8.63 3.24 17.49
CA ALA A 156 8.74 1.87 16.98
C ALA A 156 9.69 1.01 17.84
N LYS A 157 10.83 1.56 18.27
CA LYS A 157 11.77 0.87 19.14
C LYS A 157 11.19 0.62 20.52
N ALA A 158 10.60 1.63 21.15
CA ALA A 158 9.97 1.49 22.47
C ALA A 158 8.84 0.46 22.44
N GLU A 159 8.03 0.45 21.37
CA GLU A 159 6.96 -0.53 21.20
C GLU A 159 7.52 -1.94 20.96
N ALA A 160 8.53 -2.09 20.10
CA ALA A 160 9.18 -3.38 19.86
C ALA A 160 9.84 -3.94 21.13
N GLU A 161 10.56 -3.12 21.88
CA GLU A 161 11.18 -3.49 23.15
C GLU A 161 10.11 -3.87 24.19
N SER A 162 9.02 -3.09 24.29
CA SER A 162 7.92 -3.40 25.21
C SER A 162 7.23 -4.72 24.87
N ARG A 163 6.96 -4.98 23.59
CA ARG A 163 6.38 -6.26 23.15
C ARG A 163 7.33 -7.44 23.36
N ALA A 164 8.61 -7.26 23.07
CA ALA A 164 9.62 -8.29 23.29
C ALA A 164 9.76 -8.63 24.79
N GLU A 165 9.75 -7.61 25.65
CA GLU A 165 9.80 -7.78 27.10
C GLU A 165 8.53 -8.46 27.64
N ALA A 166 7.35 -8.06 27.17
CA ALA A 166 6.09 -8.72 27.51
C ALA A 166 6.11 -10.21 27.12
N ALA A 167 6.53 -10.52 25.89
CA ALA A 167 6.66 -11.90 25.42
C ALA A 167 7.72 -12.69 26.20
N ARG A 168 8.80 -12.05 26.64
CA ARG A 168 9.81 -12.67 27.51
C ARG A 168 9.19 -13.07 28.85
N ILE A 169 8.48 -12.16 29.51
CA ILE A 169 7.82 -12.42 30.79
C ILE A 169 6.76 -13.52 30.66
N GLU A 170 5.95 -13.48 29.60
CA GLU A 170 4.97 -14.53 29.31
C GLU A 170 5.65 -15.88 29.04
N GLY A 171 6.74 -15.90 28.29
CA GLY A 171 7.55 -17.09 28.02
C GLY A 171 8.11 -17.69 29.31
N GLU A 172 8.78 -16.90 30.14
CA GLU A 172 9.32 -17.32 31.43
C GLU A 172 8.20 -17.80 32.38
N GLY A 173 7.09 -17.05 32.43
CA GLY A 173 5.90 -17.41 33.19
C GLY A 173 5.29 -18.74 32.75
N SER A 174 5.20 -18.99 31.44
CA SER A 174 4.68 -20.24 30.88
C SER A 174 5.57 -21.44 31.22
N VAL A 175 6.90 -21.27 31.18
CA VAL A 175 7.86 -22.31 31.58
C VAL A 175 7.72 -22.62 33.06
N LEU A 176 7.63 -21.60 33.92
CA LEU A 176 7.41 -21.80 35.36
C LEU A 176 6.07 -22.47 35.66
N GLN A 177 5.00 -22.04 35.01
CA GLN A 177 3.69 -22.68 35.14
C GLN A 177 3.72 -24.13 34.66
N ALA A 178 4.40 -24.43 33.55
CA ALA A 178 4.53 -25.79 33.03
C ALA A 178 5.32 -26.68 34.01
N LYS A 179 6.39 -26.16 34.63
CA LYS A 179 7.14 -26.88 35.66
C LYS A 179 6.27 -27.18 36.89
N LEU A 180 5.59 -26.17 37.43
CA LEU A 180 4.70 -26.35 38.58
C LEU A 180 3.54 -27.30 38.29
N LYS A 181 2.96 -27.24 37.08
CA LYS A 181 1.93 -28.18 36.64
C LYS A 181 2.48 -29.60 36.50
N ALA A 182 3.67 -29.76 35.94
CA ALA A 182 4.31 -31.08 35.82
C ALA A 182 4.61 -31.67 37.20
N GLU A 183 5.09 -30.86 38.15
CA GLU A 183 5.31 -31.26 39.54
C GLU A 183 4.00 -31.64 40.23
N ALA A 184 2.94 -30.83 40.07
CA ALA A 184 1.62 -31.13 40.63
C ALA A 184 1.05 -32.44 40.07
N LEU A 185 1.10 -32.62 38.75
CA LEU A 185 0.66 -33.85 38.10
C LEU A 185 1.52 -35.06 38.51
N ALA A 186 2.83 -34.89 38.70
CA ALA A 186 3.70 -35.96 39.19
C ALA A 186 3.30 -36.40 40.61
N ILE A 187 2.99 -35.45 41.50
CA ILE A 187 2.52 -35.75 42.85
C ILE A 187 1.15 -36.45 42.82
N GLU A 188 0.22 -35.95 42.01
CA GLU A 188 -1.12 -36.52 41.86
C GLU A 188 -1.05 -37.95 41.33
N THR A 189 -0.30 -38.17 40.24
CA THR A 189 -0.13 -39.50 39.63
C THR A 189 0.61 -40.47 40.56
N GLU A 190 1.61 -40.04 41.32
CA GLU A 190 2.28 -40.88 42.32
C GLU A 190 1.31 -41.27 43.45
N ALA A 191 0.50 -40.32 43.93
CA ALA A 191 -0.49 -40.60 44.96
C ALA A 191 -1.58 -41.56 44.47
N GLU A 192 -2.07 -41.39 43.23
CA GLU A 192 -3.01 -42.31 42.59
C GLU A 192 -2.40 -43.71 42.42
N LEU A 193 -1.14 -43.78 41.98
CA LEU A 193 -0.43 -45.04 41.79
C LEU A 193 -0.25 -45.78 43.12
N GLN A 194 0.06 -45.07 44.21
CA GLN A 194 0.11 -45.66 45.55
C GLN A 194 -1.27 -46.15 46.01
N ARG A 195 -2.34 -45.39 45.75
CA ARG A 195 -3.71 -45.81 46.06
C ARG A 195 -4.09 -47.08 45.30
N VAL A 196 -3.82 -47.12 43.99
CA VAL A 196 -4.10 -48.28 43.14
C VAL A 196 -3.28 -49.48 43.55
N LYS A 197 -1.97 -49.31 43.86
CA LYS A 197 -1.12 -50.40 44.37
C LYS A 197 -1.73 -51.02 45.63
N LYS A 198 -2.12 -50.22 46.62
CA LYS A 198 -2.74 -50.73 47.86
C LYS A 198 -4.03 -51.50 47.59
N VAL A 199 -4.90 -50.98 46.72
CA VAL A 199 -6.14 -51.68 46.34
C VAL A 199 -5.82 -53.01 45.66
N ARG A 200 -4.90 -53.02 44.69
CA ARG A 200 -4.49 -54.23 43.98
C ARG A 200 -3.80 -55.26 44.87
N GLU A 201 -2.99 -54.83 45.83
CA GLU A 201 -2.38 -55.72 46.82
C GLU A 201 -3.45 -56.41 47.68
N LEU A 202 -4.44 -55.66 48.17
CA LEU A 202 -5.56 -56.23 48.93
C LEU A 202 -6.41 -57.18 48.09
N GLU A 203 -6.71 -56.83 46.84
CA GLU A 203 -7.41 -57.70 45.90
C GLU A 203 -6.64 -58.99 45.63
N LEU A 204 -5.31 -58.92 45.46
CA LEU A 204 -4.46 -60.10 45.26
C LEU A 204 -4.45 -61.00 46.48
N VAL A 205 -4.39 -60.44 47.69
CA VAL A 205 -4.46 -61.23 48.94
C VAL A 205 -5.81 -61.91 49.06
N TYR A 206 -6.90 -61.18 48.81
CA TYR A 206 -8.25 -61.75 48.83
C TYR A 206 -8.42 -62.86 47.79
N ALA A 207 -7.97 -62.64 46.55
CA ALA A 207 -8.06 -63.63 45.48
C ALA A 207 -7.22 -64.88 45.78
N ARG A 208 -6.03 -64.73 46.37
CA ARG A 208 -5.20 -65.86 46.82
C ARG A 208 -5.91 -66.67 47.91
N ALA A 209 -6.46 -66.00 48.93
CA ALA A 209 -7.18 -66.67 50.00
C ALA A 209 -8.44 -67.38 49.50
N GLN A 210 -9.18 -66.76 48.57
CA GLN A 210 -10.34 -67.38 47.94
C GLN A 210 -9.95 -68.61 47.12
N LEU A 211 -8.88 -68.52 46.33
CA LEU A 211 -8.38 -69.65 45.55
C LEU A 211 -7.89 -70.79 46.46
N GLU A 212 -7.19 -70.47 47.55
CA GLU A 212 -6.76 -71.47 48.53
C GLU A 212 -7.95 -72.16 49.20
N LEU A 213 -9.01 -71.41 49.52
CA LEU A 213 -10.25 -71.95 50.05
C LEU A 213 -10.98 -72.83 49.03
N GLU A 214 -11.02 -72.43 47.75
CA GLU A 214 -11.60 -73.23 46.67
C GLU A 214 -10.83 -74.53 46.46
N VAL A 215 -9.50 -74.49 46.49
CA VAL A 215 -8.63 -75.67 46.43
C VAL A 215 -8.86 -76.57 47.63
N SER A 216 -8.91 -76.03 48.84
CA SER A 216 -9.16 -76.79 50.07
C SER A 216 -10.54 -77.46 50.04
N LYS A 217 -11.58 -76.73 49.64
CA LYS A 217 -12.93 -77.27 49.47
C LYS A 217 -12.96 -78.38 48.42
N ALA A 218 -12.33 -78.19 47.27
CA ALA A 218 -12.25 -79.19 46.22
C ALA A 218 -11.49 -80.45 46.68
N GLN A 219 -10.38 -80.28 47.43
CA GLN A 219 -9.64 -81.39 48.03
C GLN A 219 -10.48 -82.17 49.04
N GLN A 220 -11.18 -81.49 49.95
CA GLN A 220 -12.04 -82.13 50.94
C GLN A 220 -13.23 -82.85 50.29
N LEU A 221 -13.88 -82.23 49.30
CA LEU A 221 -14.96 -82.87 48.55
C LEU A 221 -14.45 -84.09 47.78
N ALA A 222 -13.29 -83.99 47.11
CA ALA A 222 -12.66 -85.12 46.45
C ALA A 222 -12.31 -86.24 47.45
N GLU A 223 -11.82 -85.92 48.64
CA GLU A 223 -11.54 -86.92 49.68
C GLU A 223 -12.81 -87.61 50.17
N VAL A 224 -13.90 -86.86 50.36
CA VAL A 224 -15.22 -87.41 50.71
C VAL A 224 -15.77 -88.27 49.58
N GLU A 225 -15.64 -87.85 48.32
CA GLU A 225 -16.03 -88.64 47.16
C GLU A 225 -15.22 -89.93 47.05
N VAL A 226 -13.90 -89.87 47.26
CA VAL A 226 -13.04 -91.06 47.30
C VAL A 226 -13.46 -91.99 48.45
N LYS A 227 -13.76 -91.45 49.64
CA LYS A 227 -14.27 -92.23 50.79
C LYS A 227 -15.63 -92.87 50.49
N LYS A 228 -16.58 -92.11 49.93
CA LYS A 228 -17.91 -92.59 49.53
C LYS A 228 -17.79 -93.66 48.44
N PHE A 229 -16.97 -93.42 47.42
CA PHE A 229 -16.72 -94.37 46.34
C PHE A 229 -16.07 -95.65 46.89
N ARG A 230 -15.07 -95.54 47.76
CA ARG A 230 -14.46 -96.69 48.45
C ARG A 230 -15.52 -97.49 49.21
N GLN A 231 -16.35 -96.84 50.03
CA GLN A 231 -17.43 -97.52 50.76
C GLN A 231 -18.45 -98.19 49.84
N MET A 232 -18.85 -97.53 48.74
CA MET A 232 -19.74 -98.13 47.73
C MET A 232 -19.10 -99.35 47.05
N THR A 233 -17.81 -99.26 46.72
CA THR A 233 -17.03 -100.32 46.07
C THR A 233 -16.84 -101.52 47.00
N GLU A 234 -16.54 -101.27 48.28
CA GLU A 234 -16.42 -102.28 49.32
C GLU A 234 -17.77 -102.98 49.61
N ALA A 235 -18.88 -102.23 49.61
CA ALA A 235 -20.22 -102.78 49.83
C ALA A 235 -20.72 -103.65 48.67
N LEU A 236 -20.39 -103.30 47.42
CA LEU A 236 -20.68 -104.12 46.25
C LEU A 236 -19.80 -105.37 46.19
N GLY A 237 -18.55 -105.27 46.66
CA GLY A 237 -17.58 -106.36 46.67
C GLY A 237 -16.86 -106.54 45.32
N PRO A 238 -15.56 -106.86 45.30
CA PRO A 238 -14.75 -106.89 44.08
C PRO A 238 -15.19 -107.98 43.09
N SER A 239 -15.76 -109.08 43.59
CA SER A 239 -16.33 -110.14 42.75
C SER A 239 -17.57 -109.65 42.00
N THR A 240 -18.49 -108.96 42.66
CA THR A 240 -19.74 -108.50 42.04
C THR A 240 -19.50 -107.39 41.02
N ILE A 241 -18.51 -106.52 41.24
CA ILE A 241 -18.13 -105.50 40.24
C ILE A 241 -17.50 -106.17 39.01
N ARG A 242 -16.66 -107.21 39.21
CA ARG A 242 -16.12 -108.03 38.12
C ARG A 242 -17.25 -108.73 37.37
N ASP A 243 -18.18 -109.37 38.07
CA ASP A 243 -19.28 -110.10 37.45
C ASP A 243 -20.23 -109.15 36.70
N LEU A 244 -20.46 -107.94 37.21
CA LEU A 244 -21.27 -106.92 36.55
C LEU A 244 -20.57 -106.33 35.30
N ALA A 245 -19.24 -106.23 35.31
CA ALA A 245 -18.45 -105.88 34.13
C ALA A 245 -18.39 -107.02 33.08
N VAL A 246 -18.47 -108.29 33.52
CA VAL A 246 -18.44 -109.49 32.66
C VAL A 246 -19.85 -109.91 32.17
N ALA A 247 -20.93 -109.46 32.84
CA ALA A 247 -22.31 -109.77 32.50
C ALA A 247 -22.73 -109.28 31.09
N GLY A 248 -22.17 -108.15 30.63
CA GLY A 248 -22.39 -107.65 29.26
C GLY A 248 -21.93 -108.64 28.18
N PRO A 249 -20.64 -109.01 28.14
CA PRO A 249 -20.13 -109.98 27.17
C PRO A 249 -20.72 -111.39 27.35
N GLU A 250 -20.96 -111.87 28.57
CA GLU A 250 -21.54 -113.21 28.79
C GLU A 250 -23.01 -113.33 28.34
N MET A 251 -23.81 -112.28 28.53
CA MET A 251 -25.21 -112.23 28.06
C MET A 251 -25.27 -112.20 26.53
N GLN A 252 -24.37 -111.47 25.88
CA GLN A 252 -24.28 -111.38 24.42
C GLN A 252 -23.84 -112.71 23.77
N VAL A 253 -22.96 -113.48 24.42
CA VAL A 253 -22.55 -114.82 23.95
C VAL A 253 -23.68 -115.85 24.09
N LYS A 254 -24.44 -115.83 25.18
CA LYS A 254 -25.62 -116.70 25.36
C LYS A 254 -26.74 -116.41 24.35
N LEU A 255 -26.92 -115.15 23.97
CA LEU A 255 -27.89 -114.74 22.94
C LEU A 255 -27.52 -115.30 21.56
N LEU A 256 -26.23 -115.22 21.18
CA LEU A 256 -25.72 -115.83 19.95
C LEU A 256 -25.84 -117.36 19.91
N GLN A 257 -25.67 -118.05 21.05
CA GLN A 257 -25.89 -119.50 21.16
C GLN A 257 -27.37 -119.88 21.05
N SER A 258 -28.28 -119.07 21.62
CA SER A 258 -29.74 -119.34 21.61
C SER A 258 -30.41 -119.12 20.25
N LEU A 259 -29.79 -118.35 19.36
CA LEU A 259 -30.34 -118.03 18.04
C LEU A 259 -30.21 -119.17 17.01
N GLY A 260 -29.55 -120.30 17.33
CA GLY A 260 -29.69 -121.55 16.59
C GLY A 260 -29.42 -121.47 15.07
N LEU A 261 -28.67 -120.46 14.61
CA LEU A 261 -28.46 -120.15 13.20
C LEU A 261 -27.44 -121.12 12.58
N LYS A 262 -27.92 -122.25 12.06
CA LYS A 262 -27.22 -123.02 11.01
C LYS A 262 -27.39 -122.28 9.68
N SER A 263 -26.66 -121.20 9.48
CA SER A 263 -26.59 -120.51 8.18
C SER A 263 -25.40 -121.02 7.40
N THR A 264 -25.65 -121.54 6.20
CA THR A 264 -24.63 -122.00 5.26
C THR A 264 -23.79 -120.80 4.83
N LEU A 265 -22.60 -120.70 5.40
CA LEU A 265 -21.69 -119.57 5.29
C LEU A 265 -20.92 -119.65 3.97
N ILE A 266 -21.34 -118.89 2.96
CA ILE A 266 -20.58 -118.69 1.73
C ILE A 266 -19.77 -117.40 1.93
N THR A 267 -18.48 -117.55 2.28
CA THR A 267 -17.56 -116.42 2.43
C THR A 267 -16.60 -116.35 1.26
N ASP A 268 -16.53 -115.17 0.63
CA ASP A 268 -15.32 -114.74 -0.06
C ASP A 268 -14.35 -114.24 1.03
N GLY A 269 -13.26 -114.97 1.28
CA GLY A 269 -12.42 -114.91 2.49
C GLY A 269 -11.64 -113.61 2.73
N SER A 270 -12.03 -112.50 2.12
CA SER A 270 -11.30 -111.22 2.14
C SER A 270 -11.96 -110.13 3.00
N THR A 271 -13.13 -110.37 3.61
CA THR A 271 -13.78 -109.40 4.53
C THR A 271 -14.38 -110.07 5.78
N PRO A 272 -13.88 -109.77 7.01
CA PRO A 272 -14.48 -110.29 8.24
C PRO A 272 -15.80 -109.56 8.53
N ILE A 273 -16.92 -110.28 8.43
CA ILE A 273 -18.27 -109.74 8.70
C ILE A 273 -18.55 -109.80 10.22
N ASN A 274 -18.93 -108.66 10.81
CA ASN A 274 -19.24 -108.53 12.23
C ASN A 274 -20.68 -109.04 12.50
N LEU A 275 -20.78 -110.32 12.89
CA LEU A 275 -22.04 -111.07 13.05
C LEU A 275 -23.06 -110.42 14.00
N PHE A 276 -22.60 -109.58 14.93
CA PHE A 276 -23.45 -108.87 15.89
C PHE A 276 -24.40 -107.89 15.19
N ASN A 277 -23.89 -107.03 14.30
CA ASN A 277 -24.73 -106.06 13.59
C ASN A 277 -25.66 -106.75 12.58
N THR A 278 -25.23 -107.85 11.97
CA THR A 278 -26.04 -108.61 10.99
C THR A 278 -27.21 -109.33 11.67
N ALA A 279 -27.02 -109.85 12.88
CA ALA A 279 -28.07 -110.48 13.67
C ALA A 279 -29.12 -109.46 14.16
N PHE A 280 -28.70 -108.26 14.58
CA PHE A 280 -29.62 -107.18 14.97
C PHE A 280 -30.46 -106.63 13.79
N GLY A 281 -29.91 -106.62 12.56
CA GLY A 281 -30.64 -106.22 11.36
C GLY A 281 -31.70 -107.21 10.89
N LEU A 282 -31.51 -108.52 11.12
CA LEU A 282 -32.46 -109.57 10.70
C LEU A 282 -33.64 -109.77 11.65
N LEU A 283 -33.50 -109.33 12.91
CA LEU A 283 -34.51 -109.46 13.98
C LEU A 283 -35.48 -108.28 14.09
N GLY A 284 -35.41 -107.30 13.17
CA GLY A 284 -36.42 -106.25 13.01
C GLY A 284 -36.66 -105.35 14.24
N LEU A 285 -35.73 -105.33 15.19
CA LEU A 285 -35.83 -104.60 16.45
C LEU A 285 -34.55 -103.78 16.68
N GLY A 286 -34.58 -102.53 16.23
CA GLY A 286 -33.68 -101.48 16.72
C GLY A 286 -33.08 -100.58 15.65
N SER A 287 -33.72 -99.43 15.39
CA SER A 287 -33.07 -98.12 15.61
C SER A 287 -34.09 -96.98 15.47
N GLU A 288 -34.43 -96.34 16.60
CA GLU A 288 -34.87 -94.94 16.60
C GLU A 288 -33.75 -94.15 17.25
N ALA A 289 -32.99 -93.42 16.42
CA ALA A 289 -31.98 -92.48 16.88
C ALA A 289 -32.67 -91.12 17.13
N PRO A 290 -32.50 -90.47 18.29
CA PRO A 290 -32.88 -89.08 18.45
C PRO A 290 -31.87 -88.18 17.72
N ALA A 291 -32.41 -87.19 17.01
CA ALA A 291 -31.69 -86.16 16.26
C ALA A 291 -30.74 -85.32 17.15
N PRO A 292 -29.65 -84.77 16.58
CA PRO A 292 -28.70 -83.94 17.33
C PRO A 292 -29.27 -82.55 17.62
N ALA A 293 -29.12 -82.10 18.87
CA ALA A 293 -29.38 -80.73 19.29
C ALA A 293 -28.27 -79.76 18.80
N PRO A 294 -28.60 -78.50 18.46
CA PRO A 294 -27.65 -77.52 17.97
C PRO A 294 -26.71 -77.01 19.07
N ALA A 295 -25.45 -76.77 18.70
CA ALA A 295 -24.37 -76.29 19.57
C ALA A 295 -24.57 -74.82 20.03
N PRO A 296 -24.03 -74.46 21.21
CA PRO A 296 -24.17 -73.12 21.79
C PRO A 296 -23.27 -72.08 21.10
N ALA A 297 -23.74 -70.83 21.07
CA ALA A 297 -23.05 -69.67 20.52
C ALA A 297 -21.77 -69.30 21.32
N PRO A 298 -20.67 -68.88 20.66
CA PRO A 298 -19.51 -68.34 21.35
C PRO A 298 -19.64 -66.83 21.64
N ALA A 299 -19.16 -66.43 22.82
CA ALA A 299 -19.02 -65.07 23.32
C ALA A 299 -17.99 -64.24 22.54
N PRO A 300 -18.01 -62.88 22.63
CA PRO A 300 -17.17 -62.02 21.80
C PRO A 300 -15.75 -61.86 22.36
N ALA A 301 -14.76 -61.80 21.48
CA ALA A 301 -13.38 -61.38 21.78
C ALA A 301 -12.90 -60.37 20.73
N PRO A 302 -11.92 -59.51 21.07
CA PRO A 302 -11.91 -58.09 20.67
C PRO A 302 -11.18 -57.82 19.35
N ALA A 303 -11.71 -56.87 18.59
CA ALA A 303 -11.03 -56.30 17.42
C ALA A 303 -9.85 -55.43 17.85
N ARG A 304 -8.62 -55.92 17.59
CA ARG A 304 -7.41 -55.09 17.51
C ARG A 304 -7.49 -54.26 16.22
N LYS A 305 -7.57 -52.94 16.33
CA LYS A 305 -7.30 -52.03 15.19
C LYS A 305 -5.80 -51.82 15.08
N ALA A 306 -5.24 -52.30 13.97
CA ALA A 306 -3.88 -52.03 13.54
C ALA A 306 -3.75 -50.61 12.96
N ALA A 307 -2.57 -50.05 13.16
CA ALA A 307 -2.10 -48.76 12.67
C ALA A 307 -1.65 -48.82 11.20
N GLY A 308 -1.69 -47.66 10.53
CA GLY A 308 -0.86 -47.26 9.38
C GLY A 308 -1.15 -47.96 8.04
N ALA A 309 -1.06 -47.35 6.87
CA ALA A 309 -0.72 -46.00 6.43
C ALA A 309 -1.24 -45.87 4.95
N PRO A 310 -0.75 -44.93 4.12
CA PRO A 310 -1.54 -43.92 3.39
C PRO A 310 -1.89 -44.33 1.93
N ILE A 311 -2.70 -43.52 1.22
CA ILE A 311 -2.51 -43.12 -0.20
C ILE A 311 -3.59 -42.07 -0.57
N THR A 312 -3.16 -41.21 -1.48
CA THR A 312 -3.60 -39.89 -1.97
C THR A 312 -4.85 -39.82 -2.86
N GLN A 313 -5.44 -38.60 -2.88
CA GLN A 313 -6.29 -37.95 -3.90
C GLN A 313 -7.65 -38.60 -4.16
N GLU A 314 -8.79 -37.91 -4.30
CA GLU A 314 -9.09 -36.65 -4.97
C GLU A 314 -10.55 -36.24 -4.60
N GLY A 315 -10.89 -34.95 -4.61
CA GLY A 315 -12.27 -34.53 -4.91
C GLY A 315 -13.11 -33.86 -3.80
N LEU A 316 -13.43 -32.58 -4.08
CA LEU A 316 -14.61 -31.79 -3.67
C LEU A 316 -14.71 -31.24 -2.23
N LEU A 317 -14.26 -29.98 -2.09
CA LEU A 317 -14.82 -28.98 -1.17
C LEU A 317 -15.97 -28.21 -1.87
N PRO A 318 -17.10 -27.94 -1.20
CA PRO A 318 -18.05 -26.91 -1.61
C PRO A 318 -17.66 -25.52 -1.04
N PRO A 319 -18.14 -24.41 -1.66
CA PRO A 319 -17.63 -23.05 -1.44
C PRO A 319 -18.28 -22.30 -0.26
N PRO A 320 -17.66 -21.22 0.25
CA PRO A 320 -18.28 -20.28 1.17
C PRO A 320 -19.11 -19.20 0.45
N THR A 321 -20.04 -18.63 1.22
CA THR A 321 -21.14 -17.69 0.94
C THR A 321 -20.77 -16.33 0.31
N PRO A 322 -21.72 -15.62 -0.32
CA PRO A 322 -21.49 -14.38 -1.07
C PRO A 322 -21.51 -13.12 -0.21
N ILE A 323 -20.69 -12.12 -0.59
CA ILE A 323 -20.76 -10.72 -0.15
C ILE A 323 -21.24 -9.90 -1.36
N PRO A 324 -22.14 -8.90 -1.20
CA PRO A 324 -22.74 -8.20 -2.33
C PRO A 324 -21.82 -7.13 -2.92
N SER A 325 -21.84 -7.06 -4.25
CA SER A 325 -21.16 -6.08 -5.09
C SER A 325 -21.77 -4.68 -4.97
N VAL A 326 -20.91 -3.67 -4.86
CA VAL A 326 -21.24 -2.29 -5.26
C VAL A 326 -20.30 -1.89 -6.39
N LEU A 327 -20.94 -1.24 -7.37
CA LEU A 327 -20.56 -0.91 -8.72
C LEU A 327 -19.76 0.41 -8.83
N GLN A 328 -19.08 0.55 -9.99
CA GLN A 328 -18.55 1.76 -10.64
C GLN A 328 -17.20 2.30 -10.12
N GLY A 329 -16.24 2.69 -10.96
CA GLY A 329 -16.23 2.88 -12.41
C GLY A 329 -14.83 3.37 -12.89
N ASN A 330 -14.63 3.26 -14.20
CA ASN A 330 -13.48 3.70 -14.99
C ASN A 330 -12.87 5.07 -14.62
N GLN A 331 -11.54 5.20 -14.72
CA GLN A 331 -10.80 6.26 -15.45
C GLN A 331 -9.29 5.98 -15.33
N ILE A 332 -8.56 5.76 -16.43
CA ILE A 332 -7.97 6.74 -17.37
C ILE A 332 -6.89 7.61 -16.71
N VAL A 333 -5.69 7.41 -17.27
CA VAL A 333 -4.37 8.05 -17.18
C VAL A 333 -4.43 9.60 -17.15
N PRO A 334 -3.43 10.26 -16.57
CA PRO A 334 -2.37 10.87 -17.40
C PRO A 334 -0.96 10.35 -17.11
#